data_AF-A0A9N9SDB4-F1
#
_entry.id   AF-A0A9N9SDB4-F1
#
_cell.length_a   1.000
_cell.length_b   1.000
_cell.length_c   1.000
_cell.angle_alpha   90.00
_cell.angle_beta   90.00
_cell.angle_gamma   90.00
#
_symmetry.space_group_name_H-M   'P 1'
#
loop_
_entity.id
_entity.type
_entity.pdbx_description
1 polymer ?
#
loop_
_entity_poly.entity_id
_entity_poly.type
_entity_poly.pdbx_seq_one_letter_code
_entity_poly.pdbx_strand_id
1 'polypeptide(L)'
;MGESETLSHETIKDIEEYVCEIYGNRELSSVNKARFEIFLDCYKPKSNQSPFGGIKNFEASQIPPCKDTLICKIRRTNQIAATWKFAFSEKPNFFNPEGNGWVEEDGEYKINWFESEQFPQNLNEALVASDDSSEVESEDAHSSDDDE
;
A
#
# COMPACT_ATOMS: atom_id res chain seq x y z
N MET A 1 10.02 18.98 -3.54
CA MET A 1 10.98 17.89 -3.81
C MET A 1 12.35 18.47 -4.17
N GLY A 2 13.44 17.85 -3.72
CA GLY A 2 14.83 18.18 -4.09
C GLY A 2 15.46 19.36 -3.36
N GLU A 3 14.79 19.95 -2.36
CA GLU A 3 15.28 21.13 -1.61
C GLU A 3 15.92 20.77 -0.27
N SER A 4 15.36 19.78 0.39
CA SER A 4 15.79 19.25 1.68
C SER A 4 15.78 17.73 1.58
N GLU A 5 16.70 17.08 2.28
CA GLU A 5 16.80 15.61 2.32
C GLU A 5 15.54 15.00 2.92
N THR A 6 15.06 15.56 4.03
CA THR A 6 13.80 15.18 4.66
C THR A 6 12.65 16.03 4.11
N LEU A 7 11.51 15.39 3.86
CA LEU A 7 10.25 16.05 3.50
C LEU A 7 9.37 16.22 4.72
N SER A 8 8.52 17.26 4.72
CA SER A 8 7.54 17.45 5.78
C SER A 8 6.47 16.36 5.76
N HIS A 9 5.85 16.12 6.91
CA HIS A 9 4.71 15.21 7.01
C HIS A 9 3.55 15.64 6.10
N GLU A 10 3.33 16.95 5.93
CA GLU A 10 2.32 17.50 5.04
C GLU A 10 2.60 17.12 3.58
N THR A 11 3.82 17.32 3.09
CA THR A 11 4.19 16.91 1.72
C THR A 11 4.02 15.41 1.50
N ILE A 12 4.38 14.59 2.50
CA ILE A 12 4.19 13.12 2.40
C ILE A 12 2.70 12.77 2.35
N LYS A 13 1.86 13.47 3.12
CA LYS A 13 0.41 13.28 3.13
C LYS A 13 -0.22 13.67 1.80
N ASP A 14 0.16 14.83 1.24
CA ASP A 14 -0.33 15.30 -0.06
C ASP A 14 0.03 14.31 -1.18
N ILE A 15 1.25 13.74 -1.14
CA ILE A 15 1.67 12.70 -2.09
C ILE A 15 0.85 11.42 -1.90
N GLU A 16 0.56 11.02 -0.66
CA GLU A 16 -0.26 9.83 -0.38
C GLU A 16 -1.68 9.99 -0.90
N GLU A 17 -2.33 11.13 -0.64
CA GLU A 17 -3.64 11.49 -1.16
C GLU A 17 -3.65 11.47 -2.69
N TYR A 18 -2.65 12.09 -3.33
CA TYR A 18 -2.50 12.05 -4.77
C TYR A 18 -2.35 10.63 -5.33
N VAL A 19 -1.65 9.73 -4.63
CA VAL A 19 -1.55 8.32 -5.04
C VAL A 19 -2.92 7.64 -4.90
N CYS A 20 -3.68 7.86 -3.83
CA CYS A 20 -5.04 7.33 -3.73
C CYS A 20 -5.91 7.78 -4.92
N GLU A 21 -5.83 9.06 -5.31
CA GLU A 21 -6.55 9.60 -6.46
C GLU A 21 -6.16 8.94 -7.80
N ILE A 22 -4.87 8.67 -8.02
CA ILE A 22 -4.39 7.95 -9.22
C ILE A 22 -5.06 6.57 -9.34
N TYR A 23 -5.26 5.90 -8.20
CA TYR A 23 -5.91 4.59 -8.14
C TYR A 23 -7.43 4.69 -7.96
N GLY A 24 -8.04 5.85 -8.28
CA GLY A 24 -9.50 6.02 -8.32
C GLY A 24 -10.17 6.28 -6.97
N ASN A 25 -9.41 6.38 -5.87
CA ASN A 25 -9.93 6.51 -4.51
C ASN A 25 -9.81 7.96 -4.00
N ARG A 26 -10.64 8.87 -4.54
CA ARG A 26 -10.54 10.32 -4.27
C ARG A 26 -10.92 10.75 -2.85
N GLU A 27 -11.65 9.91 -2.13
CA GLU A 27 -12.11 10.19 -0.77
C GLU A 27 -11.15 9.65 0.30
N LEU A 28 -10.13 8.88 -0.12
CA LEU A 28 -9.18 8.24 0.78
C LEU A 28 -7.85 9.00 0.80
N SER A 29 -7.33 9.20 2.01
CA SER A 29 -6.00 9.77 2.24
C SER A 29 -4.95 8.76 2.69
N SER A 30 -5.32 7.46 2.74
CA SER A 30 -4.41 6.38 3.10
C SER A 30 -4.29 5.36 2.00
N VAL A 31 -3.06 5.17 1.49
CA VAL A 31 -2.82 4.17 0.44
C VAL A 31 -3.07 2.75 0.93
N ASN A 32 -2.83 2.47 2.21
CA ASN A 32 -3.11 1.15 2.79
C ASN A 32 -4.62 0.86 2.81
N LYS A 33 -5.44 1.86 3.15
CA LYS A 33 -6.90 1.72 3.12
C LYS A 33 -7.39 1.53 1.68
N ALA A 34 -6.92 2.36 0.74
CA ALA A 34 -7.23 2.20 -0.69
C ALA A 34 -6.81 0.82 -1.21
N ARG A 35 -5.63 0.33 -0.77
CA ARG A 35 -5.13 -1.02 -1.09
C ARG A 35 -6.11 -2.11 -0.66
N PHE A 36 -6.62 -2.00 0.56
CA PHE A 36 -7.53 -2.96 1.13
C PHE A 36 -8.90 -2.93 0.45
N GLU A 37 -9.45 -1.75 0.18
CA GLU A 37 -10.73 -1.61 -0.52
C GLU A 37 -10.67 -2.17 -1.94
N ILE A 38 -9.65 -1.80 -2.74
CA ILE A 38 -9.44 -2.38 -4.08
C ILE A 38 -9.29 -3.90 -4.01
N PHE A 39 -8.58 -4.41 -2.99
CA PHE A 39 -8.44 -5.85 -2.80
C PHE A 39 -9.79 -6.52 -2.51
N LEU A 40 -10.60 -5.97 -1.63
CA LEU A 40 -11.93 -6.51 -1.35
C LEU A 40 -12.84 -6.46 -2.57
N ASP A 41 -12.86 -5.35 -3.31
CA ASP A 41 -13.68 -5.21 -4.52
C ASP A 41 -13.35 -6.27 -5.57
N CYS A 42 -12.06 -6.62 -5.68
CA CYS A 42 -11.58 -7.60 -6.66
C CYS A 42 -11.69 -9.05 -6.18
N TYR A 43 -11.47 -9.30 -4.88
CA TYR A 43 -11.18 -10.64 -4.35
C TYR A 43 -12.06 -11.07 -3.17
N LYS A 44 -13.03 -10.26 -2.73
CA LYS A 44 -13.97 -10.68 -1.69
C LYS A 44 -14.76 -11.91 -2.16
N PRO A 45 -14.85 -12.98 -1.35
CA PRO A 45 -15.67 -14.14 -1.66
C PRO A 45 -17.12 -13.77 -1.92
N LYS A 46 -17.67 -14.27 -3.03
CA LYS A 46 -19.09 -14.05 -3.41
C LYS A 46 -20.02 -15.16 -2.94
N SER A 47 -19.47 -16.32 -2.54
CA SER A 47 -20.21 -17.47 -2.05
C SER A 47 -19.34 -18.32 -1.13
N ASN A 48 -19.93 -18.85 -0.07
CA ASN A 48 -19.26 -19.73 0.90
C ASN A 48 -18.94 -21.12 0.31
N GLN A 49 -19.66 -21.57 -0.71
CA GLN A 49 -19.44 -22.89 -1.33
C GLN A 49 -18.20 -22.92 -2.21
N SER A 50 -17.82 -21.78 -2.79
CA SER A 50 -16.62 -21.64 -3.61
C SER A 50 -16.01 -20.25 -3.46
N PRO A 51 -15.35 -19.97 -2.31
CA PRO A 51 -14.86 -18.64 -1.95
C PRO A 51 -13.96 -18.01 -3.01
N PHE A 52 -13.17 -18.84 -3.69
CA PHE A 52 -12.23 -18.41 -4.73
C PHE A 52 -12.72 -18.68 -6.17
N GLY A 53 -13.93 -19.24 -6.35
CA GLY A 53 -14.40 -19.70 -7.67
C GLY A 53 -14.61 -18.57 -8.69
N GLY A 54 -14.79 -17.33 -8.22
CA GLY A 54 -14.93 -16.15 -9.06
C GLY A 54 -13.61 -15.44 -9.40
N ILE A 55 -12.49 -15.82 -8.75
CA ILE A 55 -11.21 -15.14 -8.89
C ILE A 55 -10.42 -15.86 -9.97
N LYS A 56 -10.29 -15.22 -11.14
CA LYS A 56 -9.55 -15.80 -12.28
C LYS A 56 -8.08 -15.40 -12.31
N ASN A 57 -7.77 -14.15 -11.98
CA ASN A 57 -6.42 -13.57 -12.05
C ASN A 57 -6.21 -12.57 -10.92
N PHE A 58 -4.95 -12.40 -10.50
CA PHE A 58 -4.52 -11.33 -9.60
C PHE A 58 -3.70 -10.31 -10.38
N GLU A 59 -4.24 -9.10 -10.57
CA GLU A 59 -3.53 -8.02 -11.26
C GLU A 59 -2.95 -7.02 -10.26
N ALA A 60 -1.72 -7.30 -9.82
CA ALA A 60 -1.02 -6.51 -8.80
C ALA A 60 -0.86 -5.03 -9.18
N SER A 61 -0.79 -4.70 -10.47
CA SER A 61 -0.65 -3.33 -10.99
C SER A 61 -1.87 -2.46 -10.77
N GLN A 62 -3.04 -3.05 -10.47
CA GLN A 62 -4.27 -2.31 -10.17
C GLN A 62 -4.34 -1.84 -8.71
N ILE A 63 -3.37 -2.23 -7.88
CA ILE A 63 -3.38 -2.00 -6.45
C ILE A 63 -2.30 -0.96 -6.12
N PRO A 64 -2.60 0.07 -5.30
CA PRO A 64 -1.59 1.06 -4.91
C PRO A 64 -0.45 0.41 -4.11
N PRO A 65 0.74 1.03 -4.09
CA PRO A 65 1.79 0.61 -3.18
C PRO A 65 1.30 0.70 -1.72
N CYS A 66 1.82 -0.14 -0.83
CA CYS A 66 1.63 0.08 0.59
C CYS A 66 2.39 1.34 1.05
N LYS A 67 2.07 1.82 2.25
CA LYS A 67 2.66 3.04 2.82
C LYS A 67 4.19 3.00 2.83
N ASP A 68 4.79 1.89 3.26
CA ASP A 68 6.25 1.78 3.38
C ASP A 68 6.93 1.82 2.01
N THR A 69 6.38 1.10 1.02
CA THR A 69 6.87 1.16 -0.37
C THR A 69 6.73 2.56 -0.94
N LEU A 70 5.63 3.26 -0.63
CA LEU A 70 5.45 4.65 -1.04
C LEU A 70 6.51 5.56 -0.40
N ILE A 71 6.82 5.40 0.88
CA ILE A 71 7.87 6.17 1.57
C ILE A 71 9.24 5.96 0.93
N CYS A 72 9.64 4.71 0.67
CA CYS A 72 10.90 4.41 -0.01
C CYS A 72 10.96 5.08 -1.40
N LYS A 73 9.84 5.06 -2.15
CA LYS A 73 9.74 5.72 -3.45
C LYS A 73 9.81 7.24 -3.37
N ILE A 74 9.17 7.84 -2.36
CA ILE A 74 9.22 9.29 -2.10
C ILE A 74 10.66 9.73 -1.82
N ARG A 75 11.36 9.04 -0.90
CA ARG A 75 12.75 9.34 -0.56
C ARG A 75 13.66 9.26 -1.78
N ARG A 76 13.55 8.17 -2.56
CA ARG A 76 14.30 7.98 -3.80
C ARG A 76 14.04 9.08 -4.81
N THR A 77 12.77 9.44 -5.02
CA THR A 77 12.39 10.51 -5.95
C THR A 77 12.91 11.86 -5.49
N ASN A 78 12.93 12.12 -4.18
CA ASN A 78 13.46 13.36 -3.60
C ASN A 78 14.98 13.48 -3.82
N GLN A 79 15.72 12.39 -3.62
CA GLN A 79 17.16 12.31 -3.85
C GLN A 79 17.53 12.47 -5.33
N ILE A 80 16.79 11.82 -6.25
CA ILE A 80 16.97 12.00 -7.68
C ILE A 80 16.67 13.46 -8.08
N ALA A 81 15.60 14.05 -7.54
CA ALA A 81 15.24 15.43 -7.83
C ALA A 81 16.32 16.42 -7.37
N ALA A 82 16.91 16.23 -6.17
CA ALA A 82 18.04 17.02 -5.70
C ALA A 82 19.26 16.88 -6.63
N THR A 83 19.55 15.66 -7.08
CA THR A 83 20.66 15.38 -8.01
C THR A 83 20.52 16.21 -9.28
N TRP A 84 19.36 16.18 -9.91
CA TRP A 84 19.11 16.98 -11.11
C TRP A 84 19.06 18.49 -10.82
N LYS A 85 18.47 18.89 -9.70
CA LYS A 85 18.35 20.30 -9.31
C LYS A 85 19.70 20.96 -9.10
N PHE A 86 20.69 20.26 -8.55
CA PHE A 86 22.01 20.82 -8.26
C PHE A 86 23.09 20.43 -9.28
N ALA A 87 22.75 19.70 -10.35
CA ALA A 87 23.70 19.21 -11.36
C ALA A 87 24.55 20.30 -12.05
N PHE A 88 24.10 21.56 -12.02
CA PHE A 88 24.82 22.69 -12.59
C PHE A 88 25.86 23.31 -11.65
N SER A 89 25.83 22.97 -10.36
CA SER A 89 26.75 23.52 -9.36
C SER A 89 28.12 22.85 -9.47
N GLU A 90 29.19 23.64 -9.31
CA GLU A 90 30.56 23.11 -9.24
C GLU A 90 30.74 22.18 -8.02
N LYS A 91 30.03 22.48 -6.93
CA LYS A 91 29.91 21.63 -5.74
C LYS A 91 28.45 21.31 -5.52
N PRO A 92 27.92 20.31 -6.22
CA PRO A 92 26.52 19.96 -6.11
C PRO A 92 26.22 19.37 -4.73
N ASN A 93 25.13 19.82 -4.13
CA ASN A 93 24.63 19.26 -2.89
C ASN A 93 23.72 18.08 -3.22
N PHE A 94 24.20 16.86 -3.00
CA PHE A 94 23.45 15.64 -3.23
C PHE A 94 23.11 14.97 -1.91
N PHE A 95 21.89 14.45 -1.79
CA PHE A 95 21.54 13.58 -0.67
C PHE A 95 22.17 12.21 -0.88
N ASN A 96 22.67 11.61 0.20
CA ASN A 96 23.28 10.28 0.13
C ASN A 96 22.26 9.27 -0.42
N PRO A 97 22.58 8.43 -1.42
CA PRO A 97 21.62 7.44 -1.90
C PRO A 97 21.19 6.45 -0.82
N GLU A 98 22.14 5.95 -0.02
CA GLU A 98 21.84 5.01 1.06
C GLU A 98 20.90 5.63 2.09
N GLY A 99 19.81 4.93 2.43
CA GLY A 99 18.75 5.43 3.30
C GLY A 99 17.72 6.34 2.60
N ASN A 100 18.02 6.83 1.39
CA ASN A 100 17.07 7.56 0.55
C ASN A 100 16.42 6.65 -0.51
N GLY A 101 16.02 5.44 -0.10
CA GLY A 101 15.37 4.46 -0.98
C GLY A 101 16.35 3.67 -1.87
N TRP A 102 17.63 3.66 -1.49
CA TRP A 102 18.69 2.81 -2.04
C TRP A 102 19.42 2.06 -0.90
N VAL A 103 20.01 0.93 -1.25
CA VAL A 103 20.95 0.16 -0.41
C VAL A 103 22.24 -0.04 -1.20
N GLU A 104 23.39 0.07 -0.55
CA GLU A 104 24.68 -0.27 -1.16
C GLU A 104 24.95 -1.77 -0.99
N GLU A 105 25.13 -2.48 -2.10
CA GLU A 105 25.47 -3.90 -2.11
C GLU A 105 26.61 -4.10 -3.11
N ASP A 106 27.75 -4.64 -2.66
CA ASP A 106 28.92 -4.93 -3.48
C ASP A 106 29.47 -3.73 -4.29
N GLY A 107 29.35 -2.52 -3.73
CA GLY A 107 29.78 -1.27 -4.38
C GLY A 107 28.80 -0.73 -5.43
N GLU A 108 27.60 -1.31 -5.54
CA GLU A 108 26.52 -0.85 -6.40
C GLU A 108 25.30 -0.42 -5.59
N TYR A 109 24.61 0.62 -6.06
CA TYR A 109 23.34 1.02 -5.45
C TYR A 109 22.18 0.23 -6.06
N LYS A 110 21.48 -0.52 -5.21
CA LYS A 110 20.24 -1.21 -5.56
C LYS A 110 19.04 -0.48 -4.97
N ILE A 111 17.91 -0.62 -5.66
CA ILE A 111 16.66 -0.03 -5.19
C ILE A 111 16.26 -0.70 -3.88
N ASN A 112 16.09 0.10 -2.83
CA ASN A 112 15.36 -0.35 -1.64
C ASN A 112 13.86 -0.15 -1.88
N TRP A 113 13.13 -1.26 -1.99
CA TRP A 113 11.71 -1.23 -2.32
C TRP A 113 10.81 -1.03 -1.10
N PHE A 114 11.21 -1.55 0.06
CA PHE A 114 10.34 -1.69 1.22
C PHE A 114 11.18 -1.88 2.49
N GLU A 115 10.85 -1.14 3.55
CA GLU A 115 11.56 -1.11 4.83
C GLU A 115 10.63 -1.50 5.99
N SER A 116 10.09 -2.71 5.97
CA SER A 116 9.25 -3.24 7.06
C SER A 116 9.21 -4.78 7.01
N GLU A 117 8.45 -5.40 7.89
CA GLU A 117 8.24 -6.85 7.92
C GLU A 117 7.30 -7.26 6.78
N GLN A 118 7.75 -8.17 5.92
CA GLN A 118 6.95 -8.65 4.79
C GLN A 118 5.93 -9.72 5.19
N PHE A 119 6.20 -10.43 6.28
CA PHE A 119 5.40 -11.56 6.75
C PHE A 119 5.25 -11.48 8.27
N PRO A 120 4.13 -11.96 8.83
CA PRO A 120 4.01 -12.20 10.26
C PRO A 120 5.17 -13.07 10.75
N GLN A 121 5.68 -12.79 11.94
CA GLN A 121 6.81 -13.54 12.49
C GLN A 121 6.40 -14.97 12.86
N ASN A 122 5.11 -15.19 13.11
CA ASN A 122 4.55 -16.51 13.42
C ASN A 122 3.09 -16.63 12.98
N LEU A 123 2.61 -17.88 12.91
CA LEU A 123 1.25 -18.20 12.48
C LEU A 123 0.18 -17.60 13.41
N ASN A 124 0.48 -17.45 14.71
CA ASN A 124 -0.50 -16.93 15.66
C ASN A 124 -0.86 -15.47 15.35
N GLU A 125 0.12 -14.64 14.96
CA GLU A 125 -0.12 -13.28 14.50
C GLU A 125 -1.05 -13.21 13.28
N ALA A 126 -1.00 -14.20 12.39
CA ALA A 126 -1.87 -14.26 11.22
C ALA A 126 -3.32 -14.64 11.57
N LEU A 127 -3.55 -15.34 12.68
CA LEU A 127 -4.86 -15.85 13.10
C LEU A 127 -5.68 -14.85 13.93
N VAL A 128 -5.07 -13.80 14.49
CA VAL A 128 -5.76 -12.83 15.35
C VAL A 128 -6.70 -11.89 14.56
N ALA A 129 -6.52 -11.77 13.24
CA ALA A 129 -7.32 -10.86 12.41
C ALA A 129 -8.74 -11.37 12.06
N SER A 130 -9.11 -12.60 12.44
CA SER A 130 -10.40 -13.21 12.06
C SER A 130 -11.52 -13.09 13.10
N ASP A 131 -11.25 -12.56 14.29
CA ASP A 131 -12.22 -12.56 15.41
C ASP A 131 -13.16 -11.34 15.45
N ASP A 132 -13.10 -10.42 14.47
CA ASP A 132 -14.12 -9.38 14.30
C ASP A 132 -15.24 -9.86 13.36
N SER A 133 -15.79 -11.04 13.66
CA SER A 133 -17.07 -11.45 13.10
C SER A 133 -18.16 -10.64 13.79
N SER A 134 -18.46 -9.46 13.24
CA SER A 134 -19.75 -8.82 13.51
C SER A 134 -20.83 -9.83 13.13
N GLU A 135 -21.59 -10.26 14.13
CA GLU A 135 -22.75 -11.12 14.00
C GLU A 135 -23.71 -10.45 13.01
N VAL A 136 -23.70 -10.92 11.76
CA VAL A 136 -24.81 -10.71 10.85
C VAL A 136 -25.92 -11.64 11.32
N GLU A 137 -26.81 -11.11 12.16
CA GLU A 137 -28.09 -11.76 12.46
C GLU A 137 -28.80 -12.02 11.13
N SER A 138 -28.78 -13.29 10.70
CA SER A 138 -29.62 -13.77 9.62
C SER A 138 -31.04 -13.91 10.17
N GLU A 139 -31.88 -12.90 9.96
CA GLU A 139 -33.33 -13.06 10.05
C GLU A 139 -33.83 -13.85 8.83
N ASP A 140 -33.57 -15.16 8.80
CA ASP A 140 -34.31 -16.10 7.97
C ASP A 140 -35.60 -16.47 8.72
N ALA A 141 -36.63 -15.64 8.57
CA ALA A 141 -37.99 -16.00 8.92
C ALA A 141 -38.52 -17.02 7.90
N HIS A 142 -38.19 -18.29 8.12
CA HIS A 142 -38.94 -19.42 7.58
C HIS A 142 -40.39 -19.34 8.09
N SER A 143 -41.30 -18.87 7.24
CA SER A 143 -42.73 -19.15 7.38
C SER A 143 -43.03 -20.45 6.63
N SER A 144 -42.91 -21.58 7.32
CA SER A 144 -43.54 -22.84 6.91
C SER A 144 -44.93 -22.93 7.52
N ASP A 145 -45.89 -23.10 6.62
CA ASP A 145 -47.18 -23.80 6.72
C ASP A 145 -48.25 -23.35 7.72
N ASP A 146 -49.43 -23.01 7.18
CA ASP A 146 -50.71 -23.51 7.71
C ASP A 146 -51.65 -23.84 6.53
N ASP A 147 -52.17 -25.08 6.59
CA ASP A 147 -53.12 -25.73 5.69
C ASP A 147 -54.54 -25.11 5.72
N GLU A 148 -55.20 -25.02 4.56
CA GLU A 148 -56.59 -25.51 4.26
C GLU A 148 -57.01 -25.26 2.80
#